data_AF-A0A7G9TV77-F1
#
_entry.id   AF-A0A7G9TV77-F1
#
_cell.length_a   1.000
_cell.length_b   1.000
_cell.length_c   1.000
_cell.angle_alpha   90.00
_cell.angle_beta   90.00
_cell.angle_gamma   90.00
#
_symmetry.space_group_name_H-M   'P 1'
#
loop_
_entity.id
_entity.type
_entity.pdbx_description
1 polymer ?
#
loop_
_entity_poly.entity_id
_entity_poly.type
_entity_poly.pdbx_seq_one_letter_code
_entity_poly.pdbx_strand_id
1 'polypeptide(L)'
;MPLLHLSFYSAFTLSALGLTFHRTHLISALLCLESMMLSMYIILSLWPVENQATTPTLTPILMLTFSACEAGTGLAMLVTSTRTHGSDHLHNLNLLQC
;
A
#
# COMPACT_ATOMS: atom_id res chain seq x y z
N MET A 1 1.51 -4.13 24.23
CA MET A 1 0.56 -5.24 23.91
C MET A 1 1.11 -6.15 22.79
N PRO A 2 1.77 -7.29 23.09
CA PRO A 2 2.50 -8.08 22.10
C PRO A 2 1.61 -8.71 21.01
N LEU A 3 0.38 -9.10 21.35
CA LEU A 3 -0.56 -9.72 20.42
C LEU A 3 -1.01 -8.74 19.31
N LEU A 4 -1.23 -7.47 19.68
CA LEU A 4 -1.62 -6.43 18.71
C LEU A 4 -0.50 -6.15 17.72
N HIS A 5 0.74 -6.01 18.19
CA HIS A 5 1.89 -5.86 17.29
C HIS A 5 2.01 -7.05 16.33
N LEU A 6 1.86 -8.28 16.82
CA LEU A 6 1.88 -9.47 15.96
C LEU A 6 0.80 -9.42 14.87
N SER A 7 -0.42 -8.98 15.20
CA SER A 7 -1.51 -8.83 14.23
C SER A 7 -1.24 -7.76 13.17
N PHE A 8 -0.61 -6.63 13.52
CA PHE A 8 -0.28 -5.60 12.55
C PHE A 8 0.90 -6.01 11.65
N TYR A 9 1.91 -6.66 12.22
CA TYR A 9 3.01 -7.22 11.44
C TYR A 9 2.52 -8.33 10.50
N SER A 10 1.60 -9.20 10.93
CA SER A 10 1.03 -10.22 10.05
C SER A 10 0.15 -9.62 8.95
N ALA A 11 -0.59 -8.55 9.23
CA ALA A 11 -1.34 -7.81 8.21
C ALA A 11 -0.39 -7.19 7.16
N PHE A 12 0.72 -6.60 7.58
CA PHE A 12 1.73 -6.05 6.68
C PHE A 12 2.39 -7.14 5.82
N THR A 13 2.77 -8.28 6.40
CA THR A 13 3.40 -9.37 5.64
C THR A 13 2.41 -10.04 4.69
N LEU A 14 1.15 -10.21 5.08
CA LEU A 14 0.13 -10.79 4.19
C LEU A 14 -0.16 -9.89 2.99
N SER A 15 -0.21 -8.57 3.20
CA SER A 15 -0.38 -7.60 2.11
C SER A 15 0.85 -7.51 1.21
N ALA A 16 2.07 -7.58 1.78
CA ALA A 16 3.32 -7.71 1.01
C ALA A 16 3.31 -8.96 0.13
N LEU A 17 2.97 -10.11 0.71
CA LEU A 17 2.86 -11.37 -0.03
C LEU A 17 1.83 -11.24 -1.14
N GLY A 18 0.67 -10.65 -0.85
CA GLY A 18 -0.39 -10.38 -1.82
C GLY A 18 0.05 -9.55 -3.04
N LEU A 19 0.98 -8.61 -2.84
CA LEU A 19 1.59 -7.81 -3.92
C LEU A 19 2.63 -8.60 -4.72
N THR A 20 3.47 -9.38 -4.04
CA THR A 20 4.51 -10.19 -4.71
C THR A 20 3.94 -11.33 -5.55
N PHE A 21 2.79 -11.88 -5.14
CA PHE A 21 2.06 -12.82 -5.97
C PHE A 21 1.45 -12.06 -7.14
N HIS A 22 1.99 -12.32 -8.33
CA HIS A 22 1.67 -11.64 -9.58
C HIS A 22 0.15 -11.65 -9.83
N ARG A 23 -0.53 -10.58 -9.43
CA ARG A 23 -1.96 -10.43 -9.66
C ARG A 23 -2.19 -10.04 -11.11
N THR A 24 -3.20 -10.63 -11.72
CA THR A 24 -3.60 -10.32 -13.09
C THR A 24 -4.04 -8.88 -13.27
N HIS A 25 -4.69 -8.30 -12.25
CA HIS A 25 -5.26 -6.96 -12.29
C HIS A 25 -4.47 -5.95 -11.45
N LEU A 26 -4.14 -4.81 -12.07
CA LEU A 26 -3.45 -3.69 -11.40
C LEU A 26 -4.24 -3.15 -10.17
N ILE A 27 -5.57 -3.15 -10.22
CA ILE A 27 -6.43 -2.72 -9.08
C ILE A 27 -6.10 -3.50 -7.80
N SER A 28 -5.92 -4.81 -7.91
CA SER A 28 -5.64 -5.65 -6.74
C SER A 28 -4.25 -5.39 -6.16
N ALA A 29 -3.28 -5.02 -6.99
CA ALA A 29 -1.97 -4.57 -6.51
C ALA A 29 -2.05 -3.23 -5.76
N LEU A 30 -2.84 -2.27 -6.28
CA LEU A 30 -3.09 -0.98 -5.62
C LEU A 30 -3.78 -1.17 -4.25
N LEU A 31 -4.78 -2.05 -4.17
CA LEU A 31 -5.43 -2.38 -2.89
C LEU A 31 -4.47 -3.04 -1.89
N CYS A 32 -3.56 -3.90 -2.35
CA CYS A 32 -2.52 -4.47 -1.48
C CYS A 32 -1.59 -3.37 -0.94
N LEU A 33 -1.16 -2.43 -1.79
CA LEU A 33 -0.33 -1.29 -1.34
C LEU A 33 -1.05 -0.42 -0.31
N GLU A 34 -2.32 -0.08 -0.53
CA GLU A 34 -3.13 0.66 0.45
C GLU A 34 -3.23 -0.07 1.80
N SER A 35 -3.42 -1.39 1.78
CA SER A 35 -3.46 -2.18 3.01
C SER A 35 -2.11 -2.21 3.75
N MET A 36 -0.97 -2.20 3.03
CA MET A 36 0.36 -2.07 3.63
C MET A 36 0.52 -0.71 4.31
N MET A 37 0.15 0.38 3.62
CA MET A 37 0.26 1.74 4.14
C MET A 37 -0.63 1.96 5.37
N LEU A 38 -1.85 1.42 5.37
CA LEU A 38 -2.75 1.46 6.52
C LEU A 38 -2.17 0.73 7.74
N SER A 39 -1.58 -0.45 7.54
CA SER A 39 -0.95 -1.21 8.64
C SER A 39 0.24 -0.47 9.25
N MET A 40 1.06 0.20 8.42
CA MET A 40 2.16 1.05 8.87
C MET A 40 1.66 2.27 9.65
N TYR A 41 0.56 2.90 9.21
CA TYR A 41 -0.04 4.04 9.91
C TYR A 41 -0.47 3.65 11.33
N ILE A 42 -1.12 2.50 11.47
CA ILE A 42 -1.59 2.02 12.77
C ILE A 42 -0.40 1.78 13.71
N ILE A 43 0.67 1.13 13.25
CA ILE A 43 1.89 0.91 14.05
C ILE A 43 2.51 2.23 14.49
N LEU A 44 2.69 3.17 13.56
CA LEU A 44 3.29 4.49 13.82
C LEU A 44 2.46 5.34 14.79
N SER A 45 1.13 5.22 14.75
CA SER A 45 0.23 5.95 15.65
C SER A 45 0.16 5.36 17.06
N LEU A 46 0.27 4.04 17.20
CA LEU A 46 0.19 3.34 18.50
C LEU A 46 1.52 3.32 19.26
N TRP A 47 2.65 3.32 18.54
CA TRP A 47 3.99 3.23 19.16
C TRP A 47 4.26 4.29 20.24
N PRO A 48 3.95 5.58 20.02
CA PRO A 48 4.22 6.60 21.04
C PRO A 48 3.31 6.50 22.27
N VAL A 49 2.09 5.96 22.08
CA VAL A 49 1.10 5.77 23.15
C VAL A 49 1.60 4.71 24.13
N GLU A 50 2.21 3.63 23.63
CA GLU A 50 2.80 2.58 24.48
C GLU A 50 4.06 3.06 25.23
N ASN A 51 4.90 3.89 24.59
CA ASN A 51 6.15 4.36 25.18
C ASN A 51 6.04 5.64 26.01
N GLN A 52 4.83 6.19 26.20
CA GLN A 52 4.57 7.46 26.90
C GLN A 52 5.47 8.62 26.41
N ALA A 53 5.89 8.55 25.15
CA ALA A 53 6.76 9.56 24.55
C ALA A 53 5.89 10.69 23.96
N THR A 54 6.37 11.92 24.03
CA THR A 54 5.76 13.04 23.30
C THR A 54 5.77 12.73 21.80
N THR A 55 4.59 12.47 21.27
CA THR A 55 4.33 12.02 19.91
C THR A 55 4.79 13.04 18.87
N PRO A 56 5.53 12.63 17.82
CA PRO A 56 5.50 13.36 16.57
C PRO A 56 4.19 13.00 15.83
N THR A 57 3.04 13.54 16.26
CA THR A 57 1.73 13.30 15.60
C THR A 57 1.72 13.70 14.11
N LEU A 58 2.70 14.50 13.69
CA LEU A 58 2.94 14.90 12.31
C LEU A 58 3.40 13.72 11.44
N THR A 59 4.18 12.76 11.96
CA THR A 59 4.80 11.73 11.12
C THR A 59 3.82 10.72 10.52
N PRO A 60 2.81 10.19 11.25
CA PRO A 60 1.82 9.29 10.65
C PRO A 60 0.93 10.02 9.64
N ILE A 61 0.63 11.31 9.89
CA ILE A 61 -0.18 12.14 8.99
C ILE A 61 0.57 12.43 7.69
N LEU A 62 1.84 12.84 7.77
CA LEU A 62 2.67 13.05 6.58
C LEU A 62 2.77 11.76 5.75
N MET A 63 2.97 10.62 6.40
CA MET A 63 3.01 9.33 5.72
C MET A 63 1.70 9.04 4.96
N LEU A 64 0.53 9.28 5.58
CA LEU A 64 -0.76 9.14 4.89
C LEU A 64 -0.92 10.08 3.69
N THR A 65 -0.40 11.31 3.78
CA THR A 65 -0.49 12.23 2.63
C THR A 65 0.33 11.75 1.44
N PHE A 66 1.54 11.24 1.67
CA PHE A 66 2.34 10.64 0.61
C PHE A 66 1.70 9.36 0.05
N SER A 67 1.09 8.54 0.91
CA SER A 67 0.30 7.36 0.50
C SER A 67 -0.80 7.73 -0.49
N ALA A 68 -1.59 8.76 -0.18
CA ALA A 68 -2.69 9.22 -1.03
C ALA A 68 -2.18 9.75 -2.38
N CYS A 69 -1.00 10.40 -2.40
CA CYS A 69 -0.36 10.82 -3.65
C CYS A 69 0.06 9.62 -4.49
N GLU A 70 0.74 8.62 -3.91
CA GLU A 70 1.13 7.40 -4.61
C GLU A 70 -0.09 6.67 -5.18
N ALA A 71 -1.15 6.51 -4.39
CA ALA A 71 -2.40 5.91 -4.84
C ALA A 71 -3.06 6.70 -5.99
N GLY A 72 -3.07 8.03 -5.91
CA GLY A 72 -3.55 8.89 -6.99
C GLY A 72 -2.77 8.70 -8.29
N THR A 73 -1.44 8.62 -8.21
CA THR A 73 -0.61 8.33 -9.39
C THR A 73 -0.82 6.90 -9.92
N GLY A 74 -1.00 5.92 -9.03
CA GLY A 74 -1.28 4.53 -9.41
C GLY A 74 -2.62 4.38 -10.13
N LEU A 75 -3.66 5.07 -9.66
CA LEU A 75 -4.97 5.13 -10.34
C LEU A 75 -4.88 5.87 -11.67
N ALA A 76 -4.12 6.96 -11.77
CA ALA A 76 -3.89 7.62 -13.05
C ALA A 76 -3.22 6.68 -14.06
N MET A 77 -2.23 5.90 -13.64
CA MET A 77 -1.59 4.88 -14.47
C MET A 77 -2.59 3.82 -14.93
N LEU A 78 -3.47 3.36 -14.03
CA LEU A 78 -4.54 2.43 -14.37
C LEU A 78 -5.49 2.97 -15.44
N VAL A 79 -5.90 4.23 -15.32
CA VAL A 79 -6.75 4.87 -16.34
C VAL A 79 -6.01 4.95 -17.69
N THR A 80 -4.69 5.18 -17.69
CA THR A 80 -3.92 5.17 -18.95
C THR A 80 -3.75 3.77 -19.54
N SER A 81 -3.55 2.73 -18.74
CA SER A 81 -3.42 1.35 -19.23
C SER A 81 -4.75 0.83 -19.80
N THR A 82 -5.87 1.13 -19.14
CA THR A 82 -7.21 0.79 -19.66
C THR A 82 -7.53 1.51 -20.96
N ARG A 83 -7.17 2.79 -21.11
CA ARG A 83 -7.40 3.53 -22.37
C ARG A 83 -6.52 3.06 -23.52
N THR A 84 -5.32 2.56 -23.26
CA THR A 84 -4.36 2.13 -24.31
C THR A 84 -4.53 0.66 -24.69
N HIS A 85 -4.77 -0.23 -23.71
CA HIS A 85 -4.82 -1.68 -23.92
C HIS A 85 -6.23 -2.27 -23.72
N GLY A 86 -7.23 -1.45 -23.38
CA GLY A 86 -8.62 -1.89 -23.19
C GLY A 86 -8.86 -2.74 -21.94
N SER A 87 -7.84 -3.03 -21.13
CA SER A 87 -7.95 -3.86 -19.93
C SER A 87 -6.97 -3.46 -18.83
N ASP A 88 -7.32 -3.79 -17.59
CA ASP A 88 -6.49 -3.63 -16.38
C ASP A 88 -5.42 -4.72 -16.20
N HIS A 89 -5.22 -5.56 -17.23
CA HIS A 89 -4.41 -6.76 -17.10
C HIS A 89 -2.93 -6.44 -17.24
N LEU A 90 -2.12 -6.74 -16.20
CA LEU A 90 -0.69 -6.42 -16.18
C LEU A 90 0.11 -7.08 -17.32
N HIS A 91 -0.32 -8.28 -17.74
CA HIS A 91 0.28 -9.01 -18.87
C HIS A 91 0.20 -8.25 -20.22
N ASN A 92 -0.68 -7.26 -20.36
CA ASN A 92 -0.76 -6.47 -21.59
C ASN A 92 0.41 -5.49 -21.74
N LEU A 93 1.18 -5.22 -20.68
CA LEU A 93 2.30 -4.26 -20.66
C LEU A 93 3.66 -4.88 -21.08
N ASN A 94 3.67 -5.78 -22.07
CA ASN A 94 4.88 -6.51 -22.48
C ASN A 94 5.70 -5.83 -23.62
N LEU A 95 5.36 -4.61 -24.02
CA LEU A 95 6.02 -3.91 -25.13
C LEU A 95 7.51 -3.58 -24.87
N LEU A 96 7.93 -3.54 -23.60
CA LEU A 96 9.32 -3.25 -23.20
C LEU A 96 10.22 -4.50 -23.14
N GLN A 97 9.71 -5.67 -23.54
CA GLN A 97 10.48 -6.92 -23.58
C GLN A 97 11.32 -7.07 -24.87
N CYS A 98 11.24 -6.11 -25.79
CA CYS A 98 12.08 -6.01 -26.98
C CYS A 98 13.45 -5.38 -26.66
#